data_AF-A0A9P7CTN3-F1
#
_entry.id   AF-A0A9P7CTN3-F1
#
_cell.length_a   1.000
_cell.length_b   1.000
_cell.length_c   1.000
_cell.angle_alpha   90.00
_cell.angle_beta   90.00
_cell.angle_gamma   90.00
#
_symmetry.space_group_name_H-M   'P 1'
#
loop_
_entity.id
_entity.type
_entity.pdbx_description
1 polymer ?
#
loop_
_entity_poly.entity_id
_entity_poly.type
_entity_poly.pdbx_seq_one_letter_code
_entity_poly.pdbx_strand_id
1 'polypeptide(L)'
;MKIIIYLLLLFISTIIALPVGSYSIDDSFSAEDEEYGVQIDRLSQLIATHIQFEHLDAVISNTDKEIANQFQHHIQINIQPTDVILLDSVHSNNNQFTIQKQQIPSTLDIMDLEILKSQISAAIQAHTEGSLPLTWDKLTDKLNGQAIEAYLRQLLTDICSNDNDIISSQCLADNAVKLANDLDNYILTNLADIFEVLDQYALPDLLQHTAEDLKGILKYFNSVFLSSENRQFVLEIIPWNHDQDNHDFKSKLLEIALHPSNDLLDEDATHSTSFFSEFANMARV
;
A
#
# COMPACT_ATOMS: atom_id res chain seq x y z
N MET A 1 -11.80 -24.77 -10.03
CA MET A 1 -11.92 -25.12 -11.48
C MET A 1 -12.88 -24.16 -12.17
N LYS A 2 -12.36 -23.21 -12.99
CA LYS A 2 -12.93 -22.75 -14.29
C LYS A 2 -12.63 -21.28 -14.70
N ILE A 3 -11.95 -20.43 -13.93
CA ILE A 3 -11.92 -18.99 -14.28
C ILE A 3 -10.56 -18.40 -14.68
N ILE A 4 -9.43 -19.12 -14.59
CA ILE A 4 -8.17 -18.73 -15.29
C ILE A 4 -7.62 -19.90 -16.14
N ILE A 5 -8.56 -20.54 -16.86
CA ILE A 5 -8.35 -20.89 -18.27
C ILE A 5 -8.46 -19.62 -19.16
N TYR A 6 -8.80 -18.46 -18.57
CA TYR A 6 -9.15 -17.23 -19.27
C TYR A 6 -8.17 -16.05 -19.17
N LEU A 7 -7.11 -16.12 -18.37
CA LEU A 7 -6.12 -15.02 -18.28
C LEU A 7 -4.75 -15.33 -18.93
N LEU A 8 -4.45 -16.60 -19.21
CA LEU A 8 -3.40 -17.03 -20.14
C LEU A 8 -3.85 -17.03 -21.62
N LEU A 9 -4.99 -16.40 -21.93
CA LEU A 9 -5.45 -16.09 -23.29
C LEU A 9 -5.22 -14.62 -23.70
N LEU A 10 -4.60 -13.79 -22.84
CA LEU A 10 -4.40 -12.35 -23.10
C LEU A 10 -2.94 -11.87 -23.16
N PHE A 11 -1.96 -12.76 -23.07
CA PHE A 11 -0.54 -12.41 -23.29
C PHE A 11 0.14 -13.17 -24.45
N ILE A 12 -0.59 -13.42 -25.56
CA ILE A 12 0.04 -13.65 -26.88
C ILE A 12 0.22 -12.35 -27.67
N SER A 13 -0.27 -11.20 -27.19
CA SER A 13 -0.33 -9.99 -28.00
C SER A 13 0.26 -8.79 -27.28
N THR A 14 1.58 -8.70 -27.17
CA THR A 14 2.36 -7.43 -27.23
C THR A 14 3.85 -7.74 -27.12
N ILE A 15 4.40 -8.36 -28.16
CA ILE A 15 5.83 -8.31 -28.42
C ILE A 15 6.14 -6.89 -28.92
N ILE A 16 6.75 -6.05 -28.08
CA ILE A 16 7.47 -4.87 -28.58
C ILE A 16 8.76 -5.41 -29.21
N ALA A 17 8.77 -5.39 -30.54
CA ALA A 17 9.88 -5.83 -31.37
C ALA A 17 11.11 -4.94 -31.18
N LEU A 18 12.24 -5.58 -30.84
CA LEU A 18 13.58 -5.10 -31.18
C LEU A 18 14.18 -6.07 -32.21
N PRO A 19 14.89 -5.58 -33.25
CA PRO A 19 15.28 -6.41 -34.38
C PRO A 19 16.50 -7.25 -34.02
N VAL A 20 16.32 -8.55 -33.87
CA VAL A 20 17.43 -9.51 -33.82
C VAL A 20 17.26 -10.46 -34.99
N GLY A 21 18.35 -10.63 -35.74
CA GLY A 21 18.40 -11.33 -37.02
C GLY A 21 17.80 -12.73 -36.99
N SER A 22 17.21 -13.11 -38.12
CA SER A 22 16.65 -14.42 -38.38
C SER A 22 17.68 -15.53 -38.11
N TYR A 23 17.46 -16.28 -37.04
CA TYR A 23 17.89 -17.67 -36.95
C TYR A 23 16.64 -18.51 -36.72
N SER A 24 16.31 -19.30 -37.72
CA SER A 24 15.36 -20.41 -37.65
C SER A 24 15.87 -21.40 -36.60
N ILE A 25 15.17 -21.53 -35.48
CA ILE A 25 15.38 -22.60 -34.51
C ILE A 25 14.29 -23.62 -34.74
N ASP A 26 14.72 -24.76 -35.27
CA ASP A 26 13.94 -25.98 -35.41
C ASP A 26 13.43 -26.45 -34.04
N ASP A 27 12.17 -26.85 -34.08
CA ASP A 27 11.38 -27.47 -33.04
C ASP A 27 12.00 -28.82 -32.62
N SER A 28 12.75 -28.80 -31.52
CA SER A 28 13.15 -30.00 -30.76
C SER A 28 13.60 -29.62 -29.34
N PHE A 29 12.66 -29.18 -28.51
CA PHE A 29 12.89 -29.10 -27.06
C PHE A 29 12.86 -30.51 -26.45
N SER A 30 13.98 -31.21 -26.58
CA SER A 30 14.42 -32.20 -25.61
C SER A 30 15.71 -31.68 -24.99
N ALA A 31 15.59 -30.66 -24.13
CA ALA A 31 16.70 -30.29 -23.25
C ALA A 31 16.72 -31.32 -22.13
N GLU A 32 17.67 -32.25 -22.19
CA GLU A 32 18.23 -32.78 -20.96
C GLU A 32 18.75 -31.54 -20.20
N ASP A 33 18.20 -31.24 -19.01
CA ASP A 33 18.64 -30.14 -18.16
C ASP A 33 20.08 -30.41 -17.72
N GLU A 34 21.06 -30.03 -18.55
CA GLU A 34 22.46 -30.05 -18.17
C GLU A 34 22.65 -29.12 -16.97
N GLU A 35 23.15 -29.66 -15.86
CA GLU A 35 23.55 -28.88 -14.69
C GLU A 35 24.47 -27.73 -15.11
N TYR A 36 24.14 -26.50 -14.70
CA TYR A 36 24.89 -25.30 -15.04
C TYR A 36 25.20 -24.44 -13.82
N GLY A 37 26.26 -23.65 -13.91
CA GLY A 37 26.64 -22.69 -12.88
C GLY A 37 25.76 -21.44 -12.95
N VAL A 38 25.40 -20.92 -11.79
CA VAL A 38 24.58 -19.72 -11.61
C VAL A 38 25.32 -18.74 -10.74
N GLN A 39 25.50 -17.50 -11.20
CA GLN A 39 26.16 -16.45 -10.42
C GLN A 39 25.22 -15.96 -9.31
N ILE A 40 25.63 -16.08 -8.04
CA ILE A 40 24.81 -15.68 -6.88
C ILE A 40 24.43 -14.20 -6.94
N ASP A 41 25.38 -13.32 -7.25
CA ASP A 41 25.15 -11.88 -7.31
C ASP A 41 24.07 -11.51 -8.34
N ARG A 42 24.18 -12.09 -9.53
CA ARG A 42 23.25 -11.82 -10.63
C ARG A 42 21.86 -12.36 -10.32
N LEU A 43 21.79 -13.56 -9.76
CA LEU A 43 20.52 -14.17 -9.33
C LEU A 43 19.84 -13.32 -8.24
N SER A 44 20.59 -12.94 -7.22
CA SER A 44 20.09 -12.13 -6.10
C SER A 44 19.57 -10.79 -6.58
N GLN A 45 20.31 -10.12 -7.49
CA GLN A 45 19.89 -8.84 -8.06
C GLN A 45 18.60 -8.97 -8.88
N LEU A 46 18.48 -10.01 -9.72
CA LEU A 46 17.28 -10.22 -10.55
C LEU A 46 16.04 -10.45 -9.69
N ILE A 47 16.14 -11.34 -8.69
CA ILE A 47 15.03 -11.66 -7.79
C ILE A 47 14.67 -10.43 -6.93
N ALA A 48 15.65 -9.73 -6.36
CA ALA A 48 15.41 -8.54 -5.55
C ALA A 48 14.70 -7.43 -6.35
N THR A 49 15.14 -7.22 -7.60
CA THR A 49 14.52 -6.25 -8.52
C THR A 49 13.06 -6.62 -8.82
N HIS A 50 12.81 -7.90 -9.10
CA HIS A 50 11.45 -8.40 -9.36
C HIS A 50 10.54 -8.18 -8.14
N ILE A 51 10.99 -8.56 -6.95
CA ILE A 51 10.22 -8.38 -5.71
C ILE A 51 9.93 -6.91 -5.43
N GLN A 52 10.93 -6.03 -5.63
CA GLN A 52 10.75 -4.61 -5.41
C GLN A 52 9.66 -4.02 -6.31
N PHE A 53 9.76 -4.22 -7.63
CA PHE A 53 8.91 -3.52 -8.60
C PHE A 53 7.57 -4.19 -8.87
N GLU A 54 7.51 -5.53 -8.88
CA GLU A 54 6.26 -6.24 -9.21
C GLU A 54 5.40 -6.50 -7.97
N HIS A 55 6.02 -6.61 -6.78
CA HIS A 55 5.31 -6.97 -5.55
C HIS A 55 5.25 -5.83 -4.54
N LEU A 56 6.39 -5.31 -4.08
CA LEU A 56 6.42 -4.32 -2.99
C LEU A 56 5.81 -2.98 -3.40
N ASP A 57 6.08 -2.49 -4.60
CA ASP A 57 5.46 -1.25 -5.10
C ASP A 57 3.93 -1.35 -5.16
N ALA A 58 3.39 -2.53 -5.51
CA ALA A 58 1.95 -2.79 -5.51
C ALA A 58 1.38 -2.82 -4.08
N VAL A 59 2.06 -3.48 -3.14
CA VAL A 59 1.70 -3.50 -1.71
C VAL A 59 1.66 -2.08 -1.14
N ILE A 60 2.69 -1.28 -1.40
CA ILE A 60 2.79 0.11 -0.95
C ILE A 60 1.63 0.94 -1.52
N SER A 61 1.41 0.89 -2.84
CA SER A 61 0.33 1.65 -3.49
C SER A 61 -1.06 1.28 -2.98
N ASN A 62 -1.32 -0.02 -2.74
CA ASN A 62 -2.61 -0.48 -2.22
C ASN A 62 -2.79 -0.08 -0.75
N THR A 63 -1.72 -0.15 0.05
CA THR A 63 -1.73 0.31 1.43
C THR A 63 -2.01 1.80 1.50
N ASP A 64 -1.37 2.62 0.67
CA ASP A 64 -1.56 4.07 0.67
C ASP A 64 -3.00 4.47 0.39
N LYS A 65 -3.64 3.82 -0.59
CA LYS A 65 -5.06 4.01 -0.90
C LYS A 65 -5.96 3.63 0.27
N GLU A 66 -5.67 2.51 0.93
CA GLU A 66 -6.48 2.06 2.06
C GLU A 66 -6.34 3.01 3.25
N ILE A 67 -5.12 3.46 3.56
CA ILE A 67 -4.88 4.46 4.61
C ILE A 67 -5.61 5.76 4.28
N ALA A 68 -5.50 6.26 3.05
CA ALA A 68 -6.20 7.47 2.62
C ALA A 68 -7.72 7.35 2.78
N ASN A 69 -8.29 6.18 2.43
CA ASN A 69 -9.70 5.90 2.67
C ASN A 69 -10.05 5.91 4.16
N GLN A 70 -9.24 5.30 5.04
CA GLN A 70 -9.47 5.34 6.48
C GLN A 70 -9.38 6.76 7.05
N PHE A 71 -8.41 7.57 6.60
CA PHE A 71 -8.27 8.96 7.03
C PHE A 71 -9.54 9.79 6.82
N GLN A 72 -10.28 9.55 5.73
CA GLN A 72 -11.56 10.22 5.49
C GLN A 72 -12.64 9.87 6.54
N HIS A 73 -12.60 8.67 7.12
CA HIS A 73 -13.52 8.27 8.17
C HIS A 73 -13.18 8.94 9.51
N HIS A 74 -11.89 9.18 9.77
CA HIS A 74 -11.42 9.81 10.99
C HIS A 74 -11.60 11.35 11.02
N ILE A 75 -11.79 11.99 9.88
CA ILE A 75 -11.93 13.44 9.77
C ILE A 75 -13.34 13.79 9.29
N GLN A 76 -14.15 14.36 10.19
CA GLN A 76 -15.51 14.78 9.87
C GLN A 76 -15.64 16.29 9.93
N ILE A 77 -16.08 16.89 8.82
CA ILE A 77 -16.38 18.32 8.73
C ILE A 77 -17.90 18.48 8.67
N ASN A 78 -18.44 19.11 9.71
CA ASN A 78 -19.86 19.35 9.88
C ASN A 78 -20.15 20.86 9.82
N ILE A 79 -21.31 21.23 9.28
CA ILE A 79 -21.77 22.63 9.24
C ILE A 79 -22.83 22.78 10.32
N GLN A 80 -22.56 23.59 11.34
CA GLN A 80 -23.48 23.81 12.45
C GLN A 80 -23.93 25.27 12.51
N PRO A 81 -25.16 25.56 12.97
CA PRO A 81 -25.56 26.92 13.27
C PRO A 81 -24.74 27.49 14.42
N THR A 82 -24.31 28.76 14.33
CA THR A 82 -23.49 29.42 15.34
C THR A 82 -24.18 29.50 16.72
N ASP A 83 -25.52 29.51 16.74
CA ASP A 83 -26.34 29.60 17.95
C ASP A 83 -26.32 28.31 18.82
N VAL A 84 -25.83 27.18 18.28
CA VAL A 84 -25.83 25.89 19.01
C VAL A 84 -24.67 25.77 20.01
N ILE A 85 -23.57 26.52 19.82
CA ILE A 85 -22.40 26.44 20.72
C ILE A 85 -22.62 27.22 22.05
N LEU A 86 -23.65 28.05 22.15
CA LEU A 86 -23.91 28.84 23.37
C LEU A 86 -24.94 28.21 24.34
N LEU A 87 -25.48 27.01 24.05
CA LEU A 87 -26.61 26.46 24.82
C LEU A 87 -26.36 25.12 25.54
N ASP A 88 -25.14 24.58 25.55
CA ASP A 88 -24.82 23.42 26.38
C ASP A 88 -24.69 23.73 27.88
N SER A 89 -24.93 24.99 28.27
CA SER A 89 -25.20 25.36 29.64
C SER A 89 -26.41 26.30 29.69
N VAL A 90 -27.62 25.74 29.80
CA VAL A 90 -28.71 26.24 30.68
C VAL A 90 -29.95 25.36 30.48
N HIS A 91 -30.56 25.04 31.61
CA HIS A 91 -31.68 24.13 31.83
C HIS A 91 -32.84 24.15 30.83
N SER A 92 -33.48 22.98 30.73
CA SER A 92 -34.87 22.78 30.34
C SER A 92 -35.76 23.97 30.67
N ASN A 93 -36.48 24.48 29.67
CA ASN A 93 -37.93 24.52 29.72
C ASN A 93 -38.53 24.83 28.35
N ASN A 94 -39.60 24.10 28.06
CA ASN A 94 -40.55 24.26 26.96
C ASN A 94 -40.65 25.68 26.41
N ASN A 95 -40.41 25.84 25.11
CA ASN A 95 -41.33 26.57 24.23
C ASN A 95 -41.04 26.23 22.76
N GLN A 96 -42.11 25.82 22.10
CA GLN A 96 -42.19 25.44 20.70
C GLN A 96 -42.02 26.71 19.84
N PHE A 97 -40.83 26.95 19.31
CA PHE A 97 -40.61 28.00 18.30
C PHE A 97 -40.62 27.38 16.91
N THR A 98 -41.68 27.68 16.16
CA THR A 98 -41.78 27.48 14.71
C THR A 98 -40.73 28.35 14.00
N ILE A 99 -39.64 27.75 13.55
CA ILE A 99 -38.64 28.41 12.71
C ILE A 99 -39.26 28.63 11.32
N GLN A 100 -39.70 29.85 11.05
CA GLN A 100 -40.00 30.31 9.70
C GLN A 100 -38.70 30.26 8.88
N LYS A 101 -38.68 29.48 7.79
CA LYS A 101 -37.71 29.58 6.70
C LYS A 101 -37.82 30.97 6.07
N GLN A 102 -37.20 31.98 6.68
CA GLN A 102 -36.93 33.24 6.00
C GLN A 102 -35.78 33.01 5.03
N GLN A 103 -36.13 33.01 3.74
CA GLN A 103 -35.23 33.06 2.61
C GLN A 103 -34.47 34.40 2.64
N ILE A 104 -33.38 34.44 3.41
CA ILE A 104 -32.31 35.41 3.17
C ILE A 104 -31.50 34.82 2.01
N PRO A 105 -31.21 35.57 0.93
CA PRO A 105 -30.25 35.10 -0.05
C PRO A 105 -28.89 35.05 0.65
N SER A 106 -28.51 33.88 1.15
CA SER A 106 -27.17 33.64 1.66
C SER A 106 -26.22 33.79 0.47
N THR A 107 -25.18 34.59 0.66
CA THR A 107 -24.18 34.83 -0.39
C THR A 107 -23.34 33.59 -0.69
N LEU A 108 -23.43 32.59 0.19
CA LEU A 108 -22.94 31.24 0.00
C LEU A 108 -24.15 30.29 -0.01
N ASP A 109 -24.42 29.66 -1.15
CA ASP A 109 -25.49 28.67 -1.24
C ASP A 109 -25.08 27.41 -0.45
N ILE A 110 -26.05 26.59 -0.03
CA ILE A 110 -25.78 25.28 0.59
C ILE A 110 -24.88 24.43 -0.33
N MET A 111 -25.07 24.59 -1.64
CA MET A 111 -24.23 23.99 -2.67
C MET A 111 -22.76 24.40 -2.56
N ASP A 112 -22.47 25.69 -2.34
CA ASP A 112 -21.09 26.18 -2.24
C ASP A 112 -20.38 25.64 -0.98
N LEU A 113 -21.13 25.50 0.12
CA LEU A 113 -20.65 24.89 1.35
C LEU A 113 -20.36 23.39 1.18
N GLU A 114 -21.20 22.66 0.44
CA GLU A 114 -20.98 21.27 0.09
C GLU A 114 -19.79 21.08 -0.87
N ILE A 115 -19.62 21.99 -1.84
CA ILE A 115 -18.44 22.02 -2.72
C ILE A 115 -17.18 22.27 -1.90
N LEU A 116 -17.19 23.25 -0.98
CA LEU A 116 -16.04 23.54 -0.13
C LEU A 116 -15.70 22.35 0.77
N LYS A 117 -16.70 21.70 1.36
CA LYS A 117 -16.49 20.45 2.12
C LYS A 117 -15.84 19.38 1.25
N SER A 118 -16.35 19.15 0.04
CA SER A 118 -15.80 18.19 -0.92
C SER A 118 -14.35 18.51 -1.31
N GLN A 119 -14.03 19.79 -1.56
CA GLN A 119 -12.69 20.24 -1.87
C GLN A 119 -11.71 20.03 -0.70
N ILE A 120 -12.16 20.29 0.54
CA ILE A 120 -11.34 20.03 1.72
C ILE A 120 -11.10 18.52 1.88
N SER A 121 -12.12 17.69 1.72
CA SER A 121 -11.96 16.22 1.76
C SER A 121 -11.01 15.70 0.68
N ALA A 122 -11.09 16.23 -0.55
CA ALA A 122 -10.16 15.87 -1.62
C ALA A 122 -8.71 16.34 -1.33
N ALA A 123 -8.55 17.52 -0.72
CA ALA A 123 -7.24 18.02 -0.31
C ALA A 123 -6.61 17.18 0.80
N ILE A 124 -7.40 16.72 1.77
CA ILE A 124 -6.95 15.79 2.82
C ILE A 124 -6.44 14.51 2.19
N GLN A 125 -7.23 13.91 1.29
CA GLN A 125 -6.83 12.68 0.61
C GLN A 125 -5.51 12.86 -0.13
N ALA A 126 -5.38 13.92 -0.93
CA ALA A 126 -4.16 14.20 -1.68
C ALA A 126 -2.95 14.48 -0.76
N HIS A 127 -3.17 15.13 0.38
CA HIS A 127 -2.12 15.37 1.38
C HIS A 127 -1.64 14.06 2.03
N THR A 128 -2.57 13.19 2.43
CA THR A 128 -2.26 11.87 2.99
C THR A 128 -1.52 11.02 1.96
N GLU A 129 -2.04 10.89 0.75
CA GLU A 129 -1.40 10.14 -0.34
C GLU A 129 0.00 10.70 -0.71
N GLY A 130 0.22 12.01 -0.57
CA GLY A 130 1.54 12.62 -0.79
C GLY A 130 2.54 12.44 0.35
N SER A 131 2.06 12.23 1.58
CA SER A 131 2.91 12.15 2.78
C SER A 131 3.30 10.71 3.15
N LEU A 132 2.50 9.73 2.72
CA LEU A 132 2.73 8.31 2.99
C LEU A 132 3.99 7.75 2.31
N PRO A 133 4.32 8.08 1.04
CA PRO A 133 5.56 7.60 0.42
C PRO A 133 6.82 7.99 1.21
N LEU A 134 6.85 9.21 1.75
CA LEU A 134 7.96 9.68 2.59
C LEU A 134 8.05 8.98 3.94
N THR A 135 6.92 8.46 4.43
CA THR A 135 6.86 7.65 5.64
C THR A 135 7.35 6.24 5.34
N TRP A 136 6.94 5.67 4.22
CA TRP A 136 7.42 4.39 3.72
C TRP A 136 8.94 4.38 3.52
N ASP A 137 9.51 5.39 2.86
CA ASP A 137 10.96 5.49 2.65
C ASP A 137 11.77 5.41 3.95
N LYS A 138 11.20 5.81 5.09
CA LYS A 138 11.85 5.73 6.41
C LYS A 138 11.67 4.38 7.10
N LEU A 139 10.63 3.64 6.74
CA LEU A 139 10.25 2.38 7.38
C LEU A 139 10.75 1.16 6.59
N THR A 140 10.97 1.28 5.28
CA THR A 140 11.35 0.17 4.38
C THR A 140 12.85 -0.11 4.30
N ASP A 141 13.69 0.37 5.22
CA ASP A 141 15.15 0.15 5.19
C ASP A 141 15.55 -1.33 5.03
N LYS A 142 14.72 -2.26 5.53
CA LYS A 142 14.93 -3.71 5.42
C LYS A 142 14.26 -4.37 4.20
N LEU A 143 13.35 -3.68 3.54
CA LEU A 143 12.63 -4.16 2.35
C LEU A 143 13.05 -3.45 1.07
N ASN A 144 13.99 -2.50 1.13
CA ASN A 144 14.56 -1.94 -0.08
C ASN A 144 15.32 -3.02 -0.87
N GLY A 145 15.47 -2.83 -2.19
CA GLY A 145 16.07 -3.82 -3.07
C GLY A 145 17.49 -4.24 -2.64
N GLN A 146 18.27 -3.35 -2.02
CA GLN A 146 19.60 -3.66 -1.52
C GLN A 146 19.58 -4.62 -0.32
N ALA A 147 18.64 -4.44 0.60
CA ALA A 147 18.46 -5.32 1.75
C ALA A 147 17.98 -6.71 1.31
N ILE A 148 17.05 -6.77 0.36
CA ILE A 148 16.56 -8.04 -0.21
C ILE A 148 17.68 -8.76 -0.97
N GLU A 149 18.46 -8.04 -1.79
CA GLU A 149 19.61 -8.61 -2.48
C GLU A 149 20.63 -9.18 -1.50
N ALA A 150 20.97 -8.43 -0.43
CA ALA A 150 21.91 -8.87 0.59
C ALA A 150 21.40 -10.12 1.34
N TYR A 151 20.12 -10.15 1.68
CA TYR A 151 19.48 -11.32 2.31
C TYR A 151 19.50 -12.54 1.39
N LEU A 152 19.14 -12.38 0.11
CA LEU A 152 19.18 -13.45 -0.89
C LEU A 152 20.59 -13.99 -1.10
N ARG A 153 21.59 -13.11 -1.19
CA ARG A 153 23.01 -13.53 -1.31
C ARG A 153 23.40 -14.39 -0.12
N GLN A 154 23.04 -13.98 1.08
CA GLN A 154 23.30 -14.76 2.30
C GLN A 154 22.57 -16.11 2.25
N LEU A 155 21.27 -16.09 1.97
CA LEU A 155 20.43 -17.29 1.93
C LEU A 155 20.92 -18.33 0.91
N LEU A 156 21.27 -17.88 -0.30
CA LEU A 156 21.83 -18.71 -1.36
C LEU A 156 23.21 -19.27 -1.00
N THR A 157 24.03 -18.48 -0.30
CA THR A 157 25.35 -18.92 0.17
C THR A 157 25.23 -20.00 1.23
N ASP A 158 24.32 -19.80 2.20
CA ASP A 158 24.11 -20.72 3.32
C ASP A 158 23.53 -22.07 2.87
N ILE A 159 22.76 -22.09 1.79
CA ILE A 159 22.08 -23.31 1.31
C ILE A 159 22.86 -24.02 0.19
N CYS A 160 23.45 -23.28 -0.74
CA CYS A 160 23.97 -23.85 -1.99
C CYS A 160 25.45 -23.60 -2.31
N SER A 161 26.16 -22.74 -1.57
CA SER A 161 27.52 -22.32 -1.98
C SER A 161 28.64 -23.18 -1.40
N ASN A 162 29.68 -23.36 -2.22
CA ASN A 162 30.96 -23.99 -1.89
C ASN A 162 32.13 -23.08 -2.36
N ASP A 163 32.24 -21.90 -1.75
CA ASP A 163 33.37 -20.95 -1.77
C ASP A 163 33.61 -20.05 -3.01
N ASN A 164 32.85 -20.14 -4.13
CA ASN A 164 33.18 -19.42 -5.38
C ASN A 164 32.08 -18.52 -6.00
N ASP A 165 31.10 -18.03 -5.23
CA ASP A 165 29.98 -17.18 -5.71
C ASP A 165 29.17 -17.73 -6.90
N ILE A 166 29.37 -19.01 -7.23
CA ILE A 166 28.69 -19.77 -8.28
C ILE A 166 28.06 -20.99 -7.62
N ILE A 167 26.76 -21.18 -7.86
CA ILE A 167 25.99 -22.32 -7.36
C ILE A 167 25.49 -23.18 -8.52
N SER A 168 25.22 -24.44 -8.24
CA SER A 168 24.63 -25.36 -9.22
C SER A 168 23.14 -25.08 -9.39
N SER A 169 22.66 -25.10 -10.63
CA SER A 169 21.22 -25.06 -10.95
C SER A 169 20.45 -26.21 -10.30
N GLN A 170 21.08 -27.38 -10.11
CA GLN A 170 20.47 -28.50 -9.42
C GLN A 170 20.24 -28.20 -7.93
N CYS A 171 21.19 -27.52 -7.27
CA CYS A 171 21.03 -27.15 -5.86
C CYS A 171 19.84 -26.19 -5.66
N LEU A 172 19.68 -25.24 -6.59
CA LEU A 172 18.53 -24.32 -6.59
C LEU A 172 17.21 -25.09 -6.74
N ALA A 173 17.14 -26.04 -7.67
CA ALA A 173 15.95 -26.86 -7.87
C ALA A 173 15.62 -27.71 -6.63
N ASP A 174 16.63 -28.34 -6.03
CA ASP A 174 16.48 -29.20 -4.85
C ASP A 174 16.02 -28.43 -3.60
N ASN A 175 16.40 -27.15 -3.49
CA ASN A 175 16.10 -26.30 -2.33
C ASN A 175 15.07 -25.20 -2.61
N ALA A 176 14.44 -25.17 -3.79
CA ALA A 176 13.60 -24.07 -4.24
C ALA A 176 12.46 -23.75 -3.26
N VAL A 177 11.80 -24.77 -2.72
CA VAL A 177 10.71 -24.61 -1.74
C VAL A 177 11.22 -23.98 -0.44
N LYS A 178 12.40 -24.40 0.03
CA LYS A 178 13.00 -23.83 1.24
C LYS A 178 13.41 -22.37 1.00
N LEU A 179 14.03 -22.09 -0.14
CA LEU A 179 14.42 -20.74 -0.54
C LEU A 179 13.21 -19.80 -0.64
N ALA A 180 12.12 -20.25 -1.24
CA ALA A 180 10.87 -19.50 -1.33
C ALA A 180 10.31 -19.20 0.07
N ASN A 181 10.16 -20.22 0.91
CA ASN A 181 9.64 -20.06 2.27
C ASN A 181 10.49 -19.10 3.12
N ASP A 182 11.83 -19.21 3.05
CA ASP A 182 12.73 -18.34 3.82
C ASP A 182 12.69 -16.89 3.31
N LEU A 183 12.46 -16.68 2.01
CA LEU A 183 12.27 -15.36 1.41
C LEU A 183 10.91 -14.74 1.77
N ASP A 184 9.83 -15.52 1.68
CA ASP A 184 8.49 -15.09 2.05
C ASP A 184 8.42 -14.72 3.53
N ASN A 185 8.98 -15.57 4.39
CA ASN A 185 9.05 -15.28 5.83
C ASN A 185 9.81 -13.99 6.13
N TYR A 186 10.91 -13.73 5.41
CA TYR A 186 11.64 -12.47 5.53
C TYR A 186 10.77 -11.27 5.14
N ILE A 187 10.12 -11.32 3.98
CA ILE A 187 9.27 -10.23 3.49
C ILE A 187 8.10 -9.99 4.44
N LEU A 188 7.37 -11.04 4.81
CA LEU A 188 6.19 -10.96 5.68
C LEU A 188 6.52 -10.45 7.08
N THR A 189 7.63 -10.90 7.67
CA THR A 189 8.06 -10.43 9.00
C THR A 189 8.36 -8.93 8.96
N ASN A 190 9.12 -8.48 7.97
CA ASN A 190 9.45 -7.06 7.86
C ASN A 190 8.22 -6.20 7.49
N LEU A 191 7.29 -6.69 6.65
CA LEU A 191 6.03 -6.00 6.37
C LEU A 191 5.17 -5.88 7.63
N ALA A 192 5.08 -6.95 8.43
CA ALA A 192 4.32 -6.94 9.69
C ALA A 192 4.90 -5.93 10.69
N ASP A 193 6.23 -5.84 10.78
CA ASP A 193 6.92 -4.84 11.61
C ASP A 193 6.62 -3.42 11.11
N ILE A 194 6.68 -3.18 9.80
CA ILE A 194 6.40 -1.87 9.21
C ILE A 194 4.95 -1.46 9.45
N PHE A 195 3.99 -2.34 9.18
CA PHE A 195 2.58 -2.06 9.43
C PHE A 195 2.27 -1.82 10.90
N GLU A 196 2.98 -2.47 11.80
CA GLU A 196 2.86 -2.20 13.23
C GLU A 196 3.35 -0.79 13.60
N VAL A 197 4.53 -0.39 13.11
CA VAL A 197 5.05 0.96 13.35
C VAL A 197 4.15 2.02 12.72
N LEU A 198 3.66 1.74 11.53
CA LEU A 198 2.76 2.61 10.78
C LEU A 198 1.45 2.83 11.55
N ASP A 199 0.80 1.75 11.97
CA ASP A 199 -0.48 1.79 12.71
C ASP A 199 -0.35 2.41 14.12
N GLN A 200 0.71 2.08 14.85
CA GLN A 200 0.88 2.55 16.24
C GLN A 200 1.38 3.99 16.36
N TYR A 201 2.20 4.45 15.40
CA TYR A 201 2.91 5.73 15.54
C TYR A 201 2.68 6.67 14.35
N ALA A 202 2.91 6.21 13.12
CA ALA A 202 2.94 7.10 11.97
C ALA A 202 1.54 7.64 11.59
N LEU A 203 0.52 6.78 11.55
CA LEU A 203 -0.84 7.19 11.20
C LEU A 203 -1.49 8.09 12.25
N PRO A 204 -1.37 7.81 13.57
CA PRO A 204 -1.83 8.74 14.59
C PRO A 204 -1.17 10.12 14.50
N ASP A 205 0.15 10.17 14.26
CA ASP A 205 0.89 11.43 14.13
C ASP A 205 0.48 12.22 12.87
N LEU A 206 0.32 11.52 11.74
CA LEU A 206 -0.15 12.12 10.50
C LEU A 206 -1.59 12.66 10.63
N LEU A 207 -2.47 11.93 11.32
CA LEU A 207 -3.84 12.37 11.59
C LEU A 207 -3.84 13.64 12.46
N GLN A 208 -3.01 13.67 13.51
CA GLN A 208 -2.91 14.82 14.41
C GLN A 208 -2.42 16.08 13.68
N HIS A 209 -1.34 15.97 12.88
CA HIS A 209 -0.84 17.11 12.10
C HIS A 209 -1.87 17.58 11.07
N THR A 210 -2.51 16.66 10.35
CA THR A 210 -3.57 16.98 9.38
C THR A 210 -4.74 17.71 10.06
N ALA A 211 -5.14 17.25 11.24
CA ALA A 211 -6.19 17.88 12.04
C ALA A 211 -5.84 19.32 12.47
N GLU A 212 -4.60 19.56 12.88
CA GLU A 212 -4.13 20.90 13.26
C GLU A 212 -4.15 21.88 12.09
N ASP A 213 -3.67 21.43 10.92
CA ASP A 213 -3.70 22.21 9.69
C ASP A 213 -5.14 22.53 9.26
N LEU A 214 -6.04 21.55 9.29
CA LEU A 214 -7.46 21.74 8.99
C LEU A 214 -8.12 22.72 9.95
N LYS A 215 -7.82 22.65 11.24
CA LYS A 215 -8.34 23.60 12.24
C LYS A 215 -7.94 25.04 11.91
N GLY A 216 -6.71 25.24 11.44
CA GLY A 216 -6.23 26.54 10.96
C GLY A 216 -7.03 27.06 9.76
N ILE A 217 -7.24 26.19 8.76
CA ILE A 217 -8.00 26.49 7.54
C ILE A 217 -9.46 26.81 7.89
N LEU A 218 -10.14 25.97 8.65
CA LEU A 218 -11.54 26.16 9.01
C LEU A 218 -11.75 27.42 9.86
N LYS A 219 -10.80 27.75 10.76
CA LYS A 219 -10.83 29.01 11.51
C LYS A 219 -10.78 30.23 10.57
N TYR A 220 -9.92 30.19 9.56
CA TYR A 220 -9.84 31.25 8.56
C TYR A 220 -11.18 31.38 7.81
N PHE A 221 -11.72 30.26 7.29
CA PHE A 221 -12.99 30.27 6.56
C PHE A 221 -14.17 30.77 7.40
N ASN A 222 -14.29 30.28 8.63
CA ASN A 222 -15.32 30.72 9.57
C ASN A 222 -15.23 32.23 9.85
N SER A 223 -14.01 32.76 9.97
CA SER A 223 -13.81 34.18 10.25
C SER A 223 -14.04 35.12 9.06
N VAL A 224 -13.72 34.67 7.84
CA VAL A 224 -13.75 35.52 6.64
C VAL A 224 -15.07 35.42 5.90
N PHE A 225 -15.65 34.22 5.79
CA PHE A 225 -16.81 33.96 4.94
C PHE A 225 -18.10 33.71 5.73
N LEU A 226 -18.02 33.20 6.96
CA LEU A 226 -19.20 32.75 7.71
C LEU A 226 -19.51 33.57 8.97
N SER A 227 -18.70 34.59 9.27
CA SER A 227 -18.88 35.43 10.47
C SER A 227 -20.24 36.14 10.54
N SER A 228 -20.90 36.33 9.40
CA SER A 228 -22.21 36.98 9.28
C SER A 228 -23.37 36.02 9.02
N GLU A 229 -23.12 34.72 8.79
CA GLU A 229 -24.15 33.79 8.26
C GLU A 229 -24.74 32.82 9.31
N ASN A 230 -24.49 33.03 10.61
CA ASN A 230 -24.93 32.14 11.71
C ASN A 230 -24.66 30.64 11.44
N ARG A 231 -23.58 30.33 10.70
CA ARG A 231 -23.12 28.97 10.42
C ARG A 231 -21.61 28.91 10.61
N GLN A 232 -21.09 27.75 10.95
CA GLN A 232 -19.65 27.51 11.05
C GLN A 232 -19.32 26.07 10.68
N PHE A 233 -18.15 25.88 10.10
CA PHE A 233 -17.54 24.58 9.99
C PHE A 233 -16.99 24.15 11.35
N VAL A 234 -17.38 22.96 11.78
CA VAL A 234 -16.87 22.29 12.97
C VAL A 234 -16.12 21.05 12.53
N LEU A 235 -14.89 20.94 13.01
CA LEU A 235 -14.04 19.77 12.80
C LEU A 235 -14.25 18.80 13.96
N GLU A 236 -14.62 17.56 13.61
CA GLU A 236 -14.69 16.45 14.53
C GLU A 236 -13.66 15.40 14.08
N ILE A 237 -12.78 15.02 15.00
CA ILE A 237 -11.70 14.06 14.73
C ILE A 237 -11.95 12.84 15.59
N ILE A 238 -12.10 11.70 14.94
CA ILE A 238 -12.15 10.40 15.60
C ILE A 238 -10.69 9.96 15.78
N PRO A 239 -10.21 9.70 17.00
CA PRO A 239 -8.85 9.20 17.20
C PRO A 239 -8.59 7.92 16.40
N TRP A 240 -7.37 7.74 15.90
CA TRP A 240 -6.99 6.57 15.11
C TRP A 240 -7.35 5.24 15.81
N ASN A 241 -6.98 5.13 17.09
CA ASN A 241 -7.24 3.96 17.94
C ASN A 241 -8.47 4.15 18.85
N HIS A 242 -9.56 4.75 18.35
CA HIS A 242 -10.75 5.04 19.17
C HIS A 242 -11.44 3.77 19.68
N ASP A 243 -11.52 2.74 18.82
CA ASP A 243 -12.07 1.44 19.17
C ASP A 243 -10.92 0.51 19.56
N GLN A 244 -10.76 0.22 20.86
CA GLN A 244 -9.76 -0.74 21.37
C GLN A 244 -9.93 -2.16 20.78
N ASP A 245 -11.08 -2.46 20.18
CA ASP A 245 -11.34 -3.73 19.48
C ASP A 245 -10.92 -3.69 17.99
N ASN A 246 -10.54 -2.52 17.46
CA ASN A 246 -10.14 -2.31 16.07
C ASN A 246 -8.61 -2.31 15.89
N HIS A 247 -7.92 -3.22 16.58
CA HIS A 247 -6.54 -3.64 16.26
C HIS A 247 -6.44 -4.39 14.91
N ASP A 248 -7.51 -4.35 14.11
CA ASP A 248 -7.67 -5.05 12.86
C ASP A 248 -7.07 -4.28 11.67
N PHE A 249 -6.64 -3.01 11.84
CA PHE A 249 -6.08 -2.27 10.69
C PHE A 249 -4.73 -2.84 10.24
N LYS A 250 -3.83 -3.18 11.17
CA LYS A 250 -2.61 -3.96 10.85
C LYS A 250 -2.95 -5.26 10.12
N SER A 251 -3.93 -6.02 10.62
CA SER A 251 -4.37 -7.28 10.02
C SER A 251 -4.94 -7.08 8.62
N LYS A 252 -5.70 -6.00 8.41
CA LYS A 252 -6.25 -5.59 7.12
C LYS A 252 -5.15 -5.18 6.14
N LEU A 253 -4.13 -4.44 6.59
CA LEU A 253 -2.97 -4.09 5.77
C LEU A 253 -2.17 -5.33 5.39
N LEU A 254 -1.99 -6.27 6.33
CA LEU A 254 -1.38 -7.57 6.04
C LEU A 254 -2.19 -8.37 5.04
N GLU A 255 -3.52 -8.42 5.18
CA GLU A 255 -4.41 -9.07 4.22
C GLU A 255 -4.28 -8.42 2.82
N ILE A 256 -4.25 -7.09 2.76
CA ILE A 256 -4.04 -6.33 1.53
C ILE A 256 -2.65 -6.56 0.93
N ALA A 257 -1.64 -6.85 1.75
CA ALA A 257 -0.28 -7.16 1.30
C ALA A 257 -0.12 -8.61 0.84
N LEU A 258 -0.97 -9.52 1.32
CA LEU A 258 -1.06 -10.91 0.86
C LEU A 258 -1.88 -11.02 -0.43
N HIS A 259 -2.92 -10.20 -0.59
CA HIS A 259 -3.81 -10.20 -1.75
C HIS A 259 -3.29 -9.60 -3.09
N PRO A 260 -2.17 -8.86 -3.22
CA PRO A 260 -1.62 -8.50 -4.52
C PRO A 260 -0.86 -9.70 -5.12
N SER A 261 -0.62 -10.77 -4.33
CA SER A 261 0.34 -11.82 -4.66
C SER A 261 0.04 -13.13 -3.90
N ASN A 262 -1.14 -13.72 -4.10
CA ASN A 262 -1.38 -15.11 -3.69
C ASN A 262 -0.78 -16.14 -4.67
N ASP A 263 0.37 -15.84 -5.30
CA ASP A 263 1.09 -16.75 -6.21
C ASP A 263 2.51 -17.10 -5.72
N LEU A 264 2.86 -16.70 -4.48
CA LEU A 264 4.02 -17.25 -3.75
C LEU A 264 3.62 -18.40 -2.81
N LEU A 265 2.33 -18.55 -2.51
CA LEU A 265 1.81 -19.40 -1.44
C LEU A 265 0.89 -20.54 -1.90
N ASP A 266 0.98 -21.00 -3.16
CA ASP A 266 0.42 -22.31 -3.53
C ASP A 266 1.47 -23.40 -3.25
N GLU A 267 1.10 -24.37 -2.42
CA GLU A 267 1.90 -25.51 -1.90
C GLU A 267 2.41 -26.49 -2.97
N ASP A 268 2.46 -26.08 -4.23
CA ASP A 268 2.95 -26.90 -5.33
C ASP A 268 4.44 -26.58 -5.53
N ALA A 269 5.30 -27.52 -5.11
CA ALA A 269 6.75 -27.45 -5.29
C ALA A 269 7.16 -27.01 -6.71
N THR A 270 6.32 -27.32 -7.72
CA THR A 270 6.43 -26.89 -9.11
C THR A 270 6.51 -25.38 -9.32
N HIS A 271 5.75 -24.57 -8.59
CA HIS A 271 5.75 -23.11 -8.73
C HIS A 271 7.03 -22.49 -8.13
N SER A 272 7.42 -22.91 -6.92
CA SER A 272 8.68 -22.44 -6.30
C SER A 272 9.90 -22.87 -7.13
N THR A 273 9.91 -24.09 -7.68
CA THR A 273 10.97 -24.53 -8.59
C THR A 273 10.99 -23.71 -9.88
N SER A 274 9.82 -23.39 -10.46
CA SER A 274 9.74 -22.55 -11.66
C SER A 274 10.36 -21.17 -11.41
N PHE A 275 9.97 -20.52 -10.32
CA PHE A 275 10.47 -19.19 -9.94
C PHE A 275 12.00 -19.11 -9.91
N PHE A 276 12.65 -19.95 -9.10
CA PHE A 276 14.11 -19.92 -9.00
C PHE A 276 14.79 -20.40 -10.28
N SER A 277 14.21 -21.36 -11.01
CA SER A 277 14.77 -21.86 -12.27
C SER A 277 14.75 -20.82 -13.40
N GLU A 278 13.70 -20.00 -13.49
CA GLU A 278 13.57 -18.93 -14.49
C GLU A 278 14.67 -17.88 -14.30
N PHE A 279 14.86 -17.41 -13.06
CA PHE A 279 15.94 -16.47 -12.76
C PHE A 279 17.33 -17.11 -12.82
N ALA A 280 17.46 -18.39 -12.46
CA ALA A 280 18.71 -19.14 -12.60
C ALA A 280 19.16 -19.22 -14.07
N ASN A 281 18.24 -19.49 -14.99
CA ASN A 281 18.51 -19.49 -16.43
C ASN A 281 19.03 -18.12 -16.91
N MET A 282 18.48 -17.03 -16.38
CA MET A 282 18.95 -15.68 -16.69
C MET A 282 20.30 -15.34 -16.05
N ALA A 283 20.68 -16.03 -14.97
CA ALA A 283 21.92 -15.84 -14.23
C ALA A 283 23.01 -16.91 -14.53
N ARG A 284 22.80 -17.74 -15.54
CA ARG A 284 23.72 -18.81 -15.99
C ARG A 284 25.10 -18.25 -16.37
N VAL A 285 26.14 -19.01 -16.04
CA VAL A 285 27.57 -18.78 -16.35
C VAL A 285 28.11 -19.91 -17.21
#